data_AF-A0A6I5NN91-F1
#
_entry.id   AF-A0A6I5NN91-F1
#
_cell.length_a   1.000
_cell.length_b   1.000
_cell.length_c   1.000
_cell.angle_alpha   90.00
_cell.angle_beta   90.00
_cell.angle_gamma   90.00
#
_symmetry.space_group_name_H-M   'P 1'
#
loop_
_entity.id
_entity.type
_entity.pdbx_description
1 polymer ?
#
loop_
_entity_poly.entity_id
_entity_poly.type
_entity_poly.pdbx_seq_one_letter_code
_entity_poly.pdbx_strand_id
1 'polypeptide(L)' 'MATAQSLYPNSVATIRRWFGEILQYFEHRTTSGVVESINNRLKLIQRSGYGFRNFERFRLRCLISWHFSAMAAYSSR' A
#
# COMPACT_ATOMS: atom_id res chain seq x y z
N MET A 1 25.43 -12.11 -8.03
CA MET A 1 24.57 -12.66 -6.96
C MET A 1 25.37 -13.09 -5.73
N ALA A 2 26.48 -13.81 -5.86
CA ALA A 2 27.29 -14.28 -4.72
C ALA A 2 27.80 -13.17 -3.79
N THR A 3 28.30 -12.06 -4.36
CA THR A 3 28.79 -10.88 -3.61
C THR A 3 27.69 -10.08 -2.92
N ALA A 4 26.46 -10.09 -3.43
CA ALA A 4 25.31 -9.41 -2.80
C ALA A 4 24.68 -10.25 -1.69
N GLN A 5 24.79 -11.58 -1.77
CA GLN A 5 24.27 -12.50 -0.76
C GLN A 5 25.01 -12.36 0.57
N SER A 6 26.32 -12.09 0.55
CA SER A 6 27.11 -11.88 1.77
C SER A 6 26.77 -10.57 2.47
N LEU A 7 26.40 -9.53 1.72
CA LEU A 7 26.06 -8.20 2.25
C LEU A 7 24.59 -8.07 2.65
N TYR A 8 23.67 -8.67 1.89
CA TYR A 8 22.22 -8.51 2.06
C TYR A 8 21.47 -9.85 1.92
N PRO A 9 21.72 -10.81 2.82
CA PRO A 9 21.18 -12.15 2.67
C PRO A 9 19.65 -12.21 2.61
N ASN A 10 18.97 -11.38 3.42
CA ASN A 10 17.51 -11.33 3.51
C ASN A 10 16.87 -10.70 2.26
N SER A 11 17.48 -9.65 1.72
CA SER A 11 17.00 -9.00 0.50
C SER A 11 17.14 -9.94 -0.70
N VAL A 12 18.27 -10.64 -0.82
CA VAL A 12 18.47 -11.63 -1.90
C VAL A 12 17.50 -12.80 -1.76
N ALA A 13 17.25 -13.29 -0.55
CA ALA A 13 16.25 -14.33 -0.31
C ALA A 13 14.82 -13.87 -0.69
N THR A 14 14.47 -12.62 -0.37
CA THR A 14 13.18 -12.02 -0.72
C THR A 14 13.03 -11.88 -2.24
N ILE A 15 14.04 -11.36 -2.94
CA ILE A 15 14.02 -11.23 -4.39
C ILE A 15 13.87 -12.60 -5.06
N ARG A 16 14.59 -13.62 -4.58
CA ARG A 16 14.44 -14.99 -5.10
C ARG A 16 13.03 -15.55 -4.87
N ARG A 17 12.44 -15.30 -3.70
CA ARG A 17 11.10 -15.77 -3.36
C ARG A 17 10.02 -15.17 -4.27
N TRP A 18 10.15 -13.89 -4.62
CA TRP A 18 9.14 -13.14 -5.39
C TRP A 18 9.53 -12.95 -6.87
N PHE A 19 10.52 -13.71 -7.36
CA PHE A 19 11.08 -13.50 -8.69
C PHE A 19 10.04 -13.73 -9.81
N GLY A 20 9.14 -14.69 -9.62
CA GLY A 20 8.09 -14.99 -10.60
C GLY A 20 7.10 -13.84 -10.77
N GLU A 21 6.64 -13.26 -9.66
CA GLU A 21 5.72 -12.12 -9.65
C GLU A 21 6.39 -10.86 -10.21
N ILE A 22 7.68 -10.67 -9.92
CA ILE A 22 8.49 -9.59 -10.51
C ILE A 22 8.55 -9.74 -12.03
N LEU A 23 8.74 -10.95 -12.56
CA LEU A 23 8.75 -11.19 -14.00
C LEU A 23 7.36 -10.95 -14.62
N GLN A 24 6.30 -11.39 -13.95
CA GLN A 24 4.92 -11.24 -14.42
C GLN A 24 4.51 -9.77 -14.60
N TYR A 25 5.10 -8.84 -13.82
CA TYR A 25 4.92 -7.40 -14.02
C TYR A 25 5.35 -6.93 -15.41
N PHE A 26 6.42 -7.48 -15.98
CA PHE A 26 6.93 -7.03 -17.28
C PHE A 26 6.03 -7.46 -18.44
N GLU A 27 5.28 -8.55 -18.27
CA GLU A 27 4.34 -9.06 -19.26
C GLU A 27 2.99 -8.33 -19.23
N HIS A 28 2.44 -8.09 -18.03
CA HIS A 28 1.09 -7.51 -17.88
C HIS A 28 1.08 -6.01 -17.50
N ARG A 29 2.24 -5.40 -17.23
CA ARG A 29 2.41 -4.00 -16.77
C ARG A 29 1.48 -3.62 -15.61
N THR A 30 1.24 -4.56 -14.70
CA THR A 30 0.34 -4.35 -13.55
C THR A 30 0.91 -3.29 -12.63
N THR A 31 0.32 -2.10 -12.58
CA THR A 31 0.85 -1.02 -11.74
C THR A 31 0.46 -1.19 -10.28
N SER A 32 1.39 -0.94 -9.36
CA SER A 32 1.10 -0.81 -7.92
C SER A 32 0.41 0.51 -7.56
N GLY A 33 0.09 1.37 -8.54
CA GLY A 33 -0.39 2.73 -8.32
C GLY A 33 -1.70 2.80 -7.53
N VAL A 34 -2.63 1.88 -7.79
CA VAL A 34 -3.87 1.79 -6.99
C VAL A 34 -3.54 1.47 -5.54
N VAL A 35 -2.73 0.45 -5.29
CA VAL A 35 -2.32 0.04 -3.93
C VAL A 35 -1.54 1.14 -3.23
N GLU A 36 -0.67 1.85 -3.93
CA GLU A 36 0.09 2.98 -3.40
C GLU A 36 -0.82 4.15 -3.01
N SER A 37 -1.79 4.50 -3.86
CA SER A 37 -2.76 5.55 -3.58
C SER A 37 -3.57 5.26 -2.31
N ILE A 38 -3.97 3.99 -2.14
CA ILE A 38 -4.67 3.47 -0.97
C ILE A 38 -3.78 3.60 0.26
N ASN A 39 -2.55 3.09 0.20
CA ASN A 39 -1.60 3.12 1.31
C ASN A 39 -1.27 4.56 1.74
N ASN A 40 -1.12 5.49 0.81
CA ASN A 40 -0.84 6.88 1.14
C ASN A 40 -2.03 7.53 1.87
N ARG A 41 -3.27 7.27 1.44
CA ARG A 41 -4.47 7.77 2.11
C ARG A 41 -4.62 7.19 3.52
N LEU A 42 -4.35 5.90 3.71
CA LEU A 42 -4.32 5.27 5.04
C LEU A 42 -3.25 5.89 5.95
N LYS A 43 -2.03 6.10 5.44
CA LYS A 43 -0.95 6.78 6.17
C LYS A 43 -1.32 8.22 6.55
N LEU A 44 -2.03 8.95 5.69
CA LEU A 44 -2.54 10.29 6.01
C LEU A 44 -3.54 10.26 7.17
N ILE A 45 -4.50 9.33 7.15
CA ILE A 45 -5.46 9.14 8.26
C ILE A 45 -4.73 8.77 9.55
N GLN A 46 -3.74 7.88 9.48
CA GLN A 46 -2.93 7.48 10.64
C GLN A 46 -2.17 8.68 11.25
N ARG A 47 -1.59 9.54 10.41
CA ARG A 47 -0.86 10.75 10.83
C ARG A 47 -1.78 11.80 11.45
N SER A 48 -2.97 12.03 10.88
CA SER A 48 -3.93 13.00 11.43
C SER A 48 -4.50 12.57 12.79
N GLY A 49 -4.50 11.27 13.08
CA GLY A 49 -4.88 10.72 14.38
C GLY A 49 -3.79 10.71 15.44
N TYR A 50 -2.57 11.21 15.15
CA TYR A 50 -1.40 11.16 16.05
C TYR A 50 -1.10 9.75 16.61
N GLY A 51 -1.44 8.71 15.84
CA GLY A 51 -1.36 7.31 16.28
C GLY A 51 -2.65 6.82 16.92
N PHE A 52 -3.30 5.84 16.27
CA PHE A 52 -4.49 5.19 16.82
C PHE A 52 -4.09 4.08 17.80
N ARG A 53 -4.49 4.22 19.07
CA ARG A 53 -4.33 3.17 20.09
C ARG A 53 -5.31 2.00 19.91
N ASN A 54 -6.42 2.25 19.20
CA ASN A 54 -7.46 1.27 18.92
C ASN A 54 -7.66 1.18 17.40
N PHE A 55 -7.46 -0.03 16.86
CA PHE A 55 -7.58 -0.31 15.42
C PHE A 55 -8.99 -0.06 14.87
N GLU A 56 -10.05 -0.34 15.63
CA GLU A 56 -11.42 -0.12 15.18
C GLU A 56 -11.70 1.36 14.91
N ARG A 57 -11.11 2.26 15.71
CA ARG A 57 -11.24 3.71 15.47
C ARG A 57 -10.51 4.16 14.21
N PHE A 58 -9.36 3.54 13.89
CA PHE A 58 -8.66 3.77 12.63
C PHE A 58 -9.50 3.25 11.45
N ARG A 59 -10.01 2.02 11.55
CA ARG A 59 -10.84 1.37 10.53
C ARG A 59 -12.08 2.20 10.20
N LEU A 60 -12.82 2.65 11.20
CA LEU A 60 -14.01 3.48 11.00
C LEU A 60 -13.69 4.78 10.24
N ARG A 61 -12.59 5.47 10.59
CA ARG A 61 -12.15 6.67 9.87
C ARG A 61 -11.74 6.38 8.44
N CYS A 62 -11.13 5.22 8.18
CA CYS A 62 -10.81 4.78 6.82
C CYS A 62 -12.11 4.55 6.01
N LEU A 63 -13.08 3.82 6.56
CA LEU A 63 -14.35 3.57 5.87
C LEU A 63 -15.10 4.88 5.57
N ILE A 64 -15.24 5.77 6.55
CA ILE A 64 -15.91 7.07 6.39
C ILE A 64 -15.21 7.91 5.32
N SER A 65 -13.87 7.98 5.35
CA SER A 65 -13.06 8.72 4.36
C SER A 65 -13.37 8.31 2.93
N TRP A 66 -13.68 7.03 2.70
CA TRP A 66 -13.89 6.48 1.36
C TRP A 66 -15.35 6.63 0.92
N HIS A 67 -16.30 6.43 1.84
CA HIS A 67 -17.73 6.61 1.55
C HIS A 67 -18.12 8.08 1.34
N PHE A 68 -17.61 9.03 2.14
CA PHE A 68 -17.93 10.46 1.97
C PHE A 68 -17.29 11.06 0.73
N SER A 69 -16.12 10.58 0.31
CA SER A 69 -15.45 11.04 -0.91
C SER A 69 -16.28 10.75 -2.17
N ALA A 70 -17.06 9.67 -2.17
CA ALA A 70 -17.97 9.34 -3.26
C ALA A 70 -19.24 10.21 -3.26
N MET A 71 -19.77 10.52 -2.08
CA MET A 71 -21.01 11.30 -1.92
C MET A 71 -20.81 12.80 -2.20
N ALA A 72 -19.69 13.38 -1.76
CA ALA A 72 -19.32 14.76 -2.05
C ALA A 72 -19.08 15.00 -3.56
N ALA A 73 -18.53 14.00 -4.26
CA ALA A 73 -18.33 14.06 -5.72
C ALA A 73 -19.62 13.86 -6.52
N TYR A 74 -20.66 13.23 -5.93
CA TYR A 74 -21.98 13.09 -6.52
C TYR A 74 -22.84 14.35 -6.35
N SER A 75 -22.71 15.05 -5.22
CA SER A 75 -23.44 16.30 -4.91
C SER A 75 -23.01 17.51 -5.75
N SER A 76 -21.88 17.43 -6.45
CA SER A 76 -21.31 18.52 -7.25
C SER A 76 -21.46 18.29 -8.76
N ARG A 77 -22.37 17.42 -9.19
CA ARG A 77 -22.77 17.20 -10.58
C ARG A 77 -24.23 17.53 -10.79
#